data_AF-A0A3C0SBC5-F1
#
_entry.id   AF-A0A3C0SBC5-F1
#
_cell.length_a   1.000
_cell.length_b   1.000
_cell.length_c   1.000
_cell.angle_alpha   90.00
_cell.angle_beta   90.00
_cell.angle_gamma   90.00
#
_symmetry.space_group_name_H-M   'P 1'
#
loop_
_entity.id
_entity.type
_entity.pdbx_description
1 polymer ?
#
loop_
_entity_poly.entity_id
_entity_poly.type
_entity_poly.pdbx_seq_one_letter_code
_entity_poly.pdbx_strand_id
1 'polypeptide(L)' 'MEFSDNGPGIEKAILDKIFGLFFTTKEVSGTGLGISIVYAIIKEHLSTTF' A
#
# COMPACT_ATOMS: atom_id res chain seq x y z
N MET A 1 -0.39 3.70 15.22
CA MET A 1 -0.65 4.99 14.54
C MET A 1 -1.71 4.73 13.49
N GLU A 2 -2.66 5.64 13.33
CA GLU A 2 -3.77 5.51 12.39
C GLU A 2 -3.79 6.72 11.45
N PHE A 3 -4.15 6.48 10.19
CA PHE A 3 -4.33 7.49 9.15
C PHE A 3 -5.70 7.31 8.50
N SER A 4 -6.40 8.41 8.25
CA SER A 4 -7.73 8.40 7.65
C SER A 4 -7.86 9.54 6.65
N ASP A 5 -8.66 9.34 5.62
CA ASP A 5 -9.00 10.34 4.61
C ASP A 5 -10.50 10.27 4.27
N ASN A 6 -11.02 11.32 3.64
CA ASN A 6 -12.43 11.42 3.22
C ASN A 6 -12.57 11.18 1.71
N GLY A 7 -11.64 10.44 1.10
CA GLY A 7 -11.65 10.10 -0.31
C GLY A 7 -12.67 9.02 -0.67
N PRO A 8 -12.73 8.63 -1.95
CA PRO A 8 -13.68 7.63 -2.42
C PRO A 8 -13.41 6.21 -1.91
N GLY A 9 -12.30 5.99 -1.20
CA GLY A 9 -11.88 4.68 -0.70
C GLY A 9 -11.29 3.78 -1.79
N ILE A 10 -11.17 2.49 -1.46
CA ILE A 10 -10.61 1.45 -2.33
C ILE A 10 -11.68 0.41 -2.61
N GLU A 11 -11.84 0.03 -3.88
CA GLU A 11 -12.79 -1.00 -4.28
C GLU A 11 -12.41 -2.37 -3.69
N LYS A 12 -13.39 -3.11 -3.18
CA LYS A 12 -13.16 -4.42 -2.53
C LYS A 12 -12.43 -5.41 -3.43
N ALA A 13 -12.71 -5.40 -4.74
CA ALA A 13 -12.13 -6.30 -5.71
C ALA A 13 -10.60 -6.12 -5.92
N ILE A 14 -10.04 -4.99 -5.47
CA ILE A 14 -8.61 -4.67 -5.64
C ILE A 14 -7.86 -4.58 -4.31
N LEU A 15 -8.51 -4.79 -3.16
CA LEU A 15 -7.88 -4.67 -1.83
C LEU A 15 -6.64 -5.55 -1.70
N ASP A 16 -6.69 -6.79 -2.17
CA ASP A 16 -5.55 -7.71 -2.08
C ASP A 16 -4.37 -7.31 -2.98
N LYS A 17 -4.61 -6.45 -3.98
CA LYS A 17 -3.62 -6.02 -4.96
C LYS A 17 -2.83 -4.78 -4.52
N ILE A 18 -3.34 -4.01 -3.55
CA ILE A 18 -2.75 -2.70 -3.18
C ILE A 18 -1.32 -2.80 -2.62
N PHE A 19 -0.94 -3.99 -2.12
CA PHE A 19 0.41 -4.28 -1.63
C PHE A 19 1.35 -4.79 -2.73
N GLY A 20 0.86 -4.98 -3.95
CA GLY A 20 1.64 -5.43 -5.09
C GLY A 20 2.65 -4.37 -5.56
N LEU A 21 3.82 -4.81 -5.99
CA LEU A 21 4.81 -3.94 -6.62
C LEU A 21 4.22 -3.32 -7.90
N PHE A 22 4.38 -2.01 -8.05
CA PHE A 22 3.89 -1.21 -9.18
C PHE A 22 2.36 -1.17 -9.34
N PHE A 23 1.59 -1.66 -8.37
CA PHE A 23 0.13 -1.57 -8.43
C PHE A 23 -0.33 -0.11 -8.19
N THR A 24 -1.13 0.43 -9.12
CA THR A 24 -1.72 1.76 -9.02
C THR A 24 -3.03 1.83 -9.78
N THR A 25 -4.00 2.62 -9.28
CA THR A 25 -5.21 3.03 -10.01
C THR A 25 -5.01 4.36 -10.75
N LYS A 26 -3.86 5.01 -10.57
CA LYS A 26 -3.47 6.25 -11.25
C LYS A 26 -2.60 5.91 -12.47
N GLU A 27 -3.21 5.86 -13.65
CA GLU A 27 -2.59 5.35 -14.89
C GLU A 27 -1.39 6.20 -15.38
N VAL A 28 -1.44 7.52 -15.23
CA VAL A 28 -0.42 8.42 -15.81
C VAL A 28 0.63 8.86 -14.78
N SER A 29 0.24 9.00 -13.52
CA SER A 29 1.08 9.60 -12.47
C SER A 29 1.46 8.65 -11.34
N GLY A 30 0.92 7.43 -11.33
CA GLY A 30 1.19 6.45 -10.29
C GLY A 30 2.38 5.57 -10.63
N THR A 31 3.37 5.53 -9.76
CA THR A 31 4.46 4.53 -9.84
C THR A 31 4.08 3.19 -9.20
N GLY A 32 3.09 3.21 -8.29
CA GLY A 32 2.68 2.03 -7.53
C GLY A 32 3.73 1.49 -6.55
N LEU A 33 4.69 2.33 -6.13
CA LEU A 33 5.78 1.92 -5.23
C LEU A 33 5.55 2.30 -3.75
N GLY A 34 4.70 3.28 -3.48
CA GLY A 34 4.54 3.84 -2.13
C GLY A 34 4.11 2.80 -1.08
N ILE A 35 2.99 2.11 -1.33
CA ILE A 35 2.44 1.11 -0.40
C ILE A 35 3.40 -0.08 -0.25
N SER A 36 4.02 -0.54 -1.34
CA SER A 36 4.98 -1.64 -1.29
C SER A 36 6.21 -1.32 -0.43
N ILE A 37 6.70 -0.07 -0.47
CA ILE A 37 7.82 0.39 0.38
C ILE A 37 7.39 0.45 1.84
N VAL A 38 6.21 1.01 2.14
CA VAL A 38 5.67 1.03 3.51
C VAL A 38 5.55 -0.39 4.07
N TYR A 39 5.00 -1.32 3.28
CA TYR A 39 4.89 -2.72 3.67
C TYR A 39 6.26 -3.36 3.93
N ALA A 40 7.26 -3.09 3.07
CA ALA A 40 8.62 -3.60 3.26
C ALA A 40 9.28 -3.06 4.53
N ILE A 41 9.16 -1.75 4.80
CA ILE A 41 9.70 -1.12 6.02
C ILE A 41 9.05 -1.70 7.26
N ILE A 42 7.71 -1.81 7.28
CA ILE A 42 6.96 -2.43 8.37
C ILE A 42 7.44 -3.87 8.57
N LYS A 43 7.53 -4.65 7.49
CA LYS A 43 8.00 -6.04 7.56
C LYS A 43 9.42 -6.12 8.10
N GLU A 44 10.37 -5.34 7.61
CA GLU A 44 11.76 -5.37 8.06
C GLU A 44 11.90 -5.02 9.56
N HIS A 45 11.20 -3.98 10.01
CA HIS A 45 11.34 -3.47 11.37
C HIS A 45 10.50 -4.25 12.40
N LEU A 46 9.34 -4.80 12.00
CA LEU A 46 8.47 -5.57 12.89
C LEU A 46 8.70 -7.08 12.82
N SER A 47 9.42 -7.61 11.82
CA SER A 47 9.79 -9.04 11.77
C SER A 47 11.01 -9.38 12.64
N THR A 48 11.62 -8.41 13.32
CA THR A 48 12.80 -8.63 14.20
C THR A 48 12.40 -9.00 15.64
N THR A 49 11.25 -9.63 15.84
CA THR A 49 10.93 -10.28 17.11
C THR A 49 10.13 -11.54 16.80
N PHE A 50 10.84 -12.65 16.56
CA PHE A 50 10.83 -13.92 17.32
C PHE A 50 11.84 -14.89 16.68
#